data_AF-A0A3N1UUL8-F1
#
_entry.id   AF-A0A3N1UUL8-F1
#
_cell.length_a   1.000
_cell.length_b   1.000
_cell.length_c   1.000
_cell.angle_alpha   90.00
_cell.angle_beta   90.00
_cell.angle_gamma   90.00
#
_symmetry.space_group_name_H-M   'P 1'
#
loop_
_entity.id
_entity.type
_entity.pdbx_description
1 polymer ?
#
loop_
_entity_poly.entity_id
_entity_poly.type
_entity_poly.pdbx_seq_one_letter_code
_entity_poly.pdbx_strand_id
1 'polypeptide(L)'
;MVCAEESPRRPGKRFMLYMLHCGLDGKLLEKICARHGLDLEVRQFPREEAFAYYMHPQLPTPDLILIRGHFIELVHACDRERHIPYVVVSSKLKYGTGQPVFIHADKGYGTQETLAIYHAIAEKLKEIICSRRPAPSGELHSSEEPTERAPC
;
A
#
# COMPACT_ATOMS: atom_id res chain seq x y z
N MET A 1 35.59 -2.52 -0.18
CA MET A 1 35.15 -3.78 -0.81
C MET A 1 33.64 -3.76 -0.83
N VAL A 2 33.04 -3.81 -2.01
CA VAL A 2 31.61 -3.56 -2.24
C VAL A 2 30.89 -4.91 -2.16
N CYS A 3 30.03 -5.12 -1.16
CA CYS A 3 29.11 -6.24 -1.15
C CYS A 3 27.86 -5.85 -1.93
N ALA A 4 27.95 -5.93 -3.26
CA ALA A 4 26.80 -5.91 -4.14
C ALA A 4 26.32 -7.36 -4.31
N GLU A 5 25.44 -7.81 -3.41
CA GLU A 5 24.61 -8.99 -3.69
C GLU A 5 23.27 -8.51 -4.25
N GLU A 6 23.25 -8.26 -5.55
CA GLU A 6 22.01 -8.23 -6.32
C GLU A 6 21.43 -9.64 -6.35
N SER A 7 20.57 -9.93 -5.37
CA SER A 7 19.73 -11.13 -5.38
C SER A 7 18.91 -11.19 -6.67
N PRO A 8 18.71 -12.37 -7.27
CA PRO A 8 17.94 -12.51 -8.50
C PRO A 8 16.50 -12.09 -8.24
N ARG A 9 16.09 -10.97 -8.86
CA ARG A 9 14.73 -10.43 -8.76
C ARG A 9 13.77 -11.47 -9.36
N ARG A 10 13.12 -12.27 -8.49
CA ARG A 10 11.89 -13.00 -8.86
C ARG A 10 10.96 -12.02 -9.59
N PRO A 11 10.19 -12.42 -10.62
CA PRO A 11 9.21 -11.52 -11.22
C PRO A 11 8.31 -11.03 -10.09
N GLY A 12 8.51 -9.77 -9.70
CA GLY A 12 7.78 -9.17 -8.60
C GLY A 12 6.31 -9.16 -8.97
N LYS A 13 5.43 -9.50 -8.03
CA LYS A 13 4.00 -9.22 -8.23
C LYS A 13 3.87 -7.73 -8.52
N ARG A 14 3.33 -7.38 -9.68
CA ARG A 14 3.00 -5.99 -10.01
C ARG A 14 1.74 -5.61 -9.25
N PHE A 15 1.80 -4.52 -8.49
CA PHE A 15 0.71 -4.04 -7.64
C PHE A 15 -0.05 -2.91 -8.32
N MET A 16 -1.37 -2.91 -8.23
CA MET A 16 -2.23 -1.83 -8.74
C MET A 16 -2.48 -0.79 -7.64
N LEU A 17 -2.03 0.44 -7.86
CA LEU A 17 -2.27 1.58 -6.96
C LEU A 17 -3.28 2.55 -7.59
N TYR A 18 -4.42 2.74 -6.92
CA TYR A 18 -5.36 3.78 -7.29
C TYR A 18 -5.01 5.08 -6.57
N MET A 19 -4.89 6.17 -7.33
CA MET A 19 -4.37 7.44 -6.84
C MET A 19 -5.41 8.56 -7.07
N LEU A 20 -6.03 9.05 -6.00
CA LEU A 20 -7.05 10.10 -6.06
C LEU A 20 -6.48 11.44 -5.62
N HIS A 21 -6.44 12.40 -6.55
CA HIS A 21 -6.30 13.84 -6.26
C HIS A 21 -5.22 14.23 -5.23
N CYS A 22 -4.05 13.60 -5.29
CA CYS A 22 -2.96 13.91 -4.37
C CYS A 22 -1.89 14.82 -4.98
N GLY A 23 -2.19 15.56 -6.06
CA GLY A 23 -1.32 16.61 -6.65
C GLY A 23 0.10 16.19 -7.04
N LEU A 24 0.36 14.89 -7.03
CA LEU A 24 1.61 14.26 -7.39
C LEU A 24 1.47 13.62 -8.78
N ASP A 25 2.58 13.51 -9.49
CA ASP A 25 2.71 12.77 -10.74
C ASP A 25 2.89 11.28 -10.42
N GLY A 26 1.89 10.48 -10.76
CA GLY A 26 1.93 9.03 -10.61
C GLY A 26 2.98 8.32 -11.46
N LYS A 27 3.40 8.85 -12.62
CA LYS A 27 4.53 8.28 -13.39
C LYS A 27 5.86 8.51 -12.70
N LEU A 28 6.01 9.65 -12.03
CA LEU A 28 7.16 9.89 -11.17
C LEU A 28 7.13 8.98 -9.94
N LEU A 29 5.95 8.80 -9.33
CA LEU A 29 5.77 7.86 -8.21
C LEU A 29 6.13 6.42 -8.61
N GLU A 30 5.65 5.92 -9.76
CA GLU A 30 6.03 4.59 -10.31
C GLU A 30 7.55 4.43 -10.37
N LYS A 31 8.26 5.41 -10.94
CA LYS A 31 9.73 5.38 -11.05
C LYS A 31 10.42 5.36 -9.70
N ILE A 32 9.93 6.14 -8.73
CA ILE A 32 10.52 6.21 -7.39
C ILE A 32 10.27 4.91 -6.64
N CYS A 33 9.05 4.36 -6.71
CA CYS A 33 8.73 3.06 -6.14
C CYS A 33 9.58 1.93 -6.73
N ALA A 34 9.85 1.95 -8.03
CA ALA A 34 10.73 0.97 -8.66
C ALA A 34 12.16 1.00 -8.07
N ARG A 35 12.68 2.18 -7.72
CA ARG A 35 13.97 2.32 -7.01
C ARG A 35 13.94 1.76 -5.59
N HIS A 36 12.77 1.74 -4.97
CA HIS A 36 12.51 1.15 -3.65
C HIS A 36 12.26 -0.36 -3.72
N GLY A 37 12.28 -0.97 -4.92
CA GLY A 37 12.03 -2.38 -5.14
C GLY A 37 10.54 -2.75 -5.19
N LEU A 38 9.67 -1.78 -5.45
CA LEU A 38 8.23 -1.97 -5.65
C LEU A 38 7.88 -1.84 -7.13
N ASP A 39 7.30 -2.89 -7.70
CA ASP A 39 6.71 -2.82 -9.04
C ASP A 39 5.23 -2.43 -8.92
N LEU A 40 4.90 -1.19 -9.29
CA LEU A 40 3.57 -0.61 -9.18
C LEU A 40 3.07 -0.13 -10.55
N GLU A 41 1.79 -0.31 -10.77
CA GLU A 41 1.03 0.38 -11.80
C GLU A 41 0.14 1.43 -11.13
N VAL A 42 0.32 2.70 -11.47
CA VAL A 42 -0.45 3.79 -10.89
C VAL A 42 -1.57 4.19 -11.83
N ARG A 43 -2.79 4.06 -11.33
CA ARG A 43 -3.99 4.58 -11.98
C ARG A 43 -4.44 5.86 -11.29
N GLN A 44 -4.25 6.99 -11.96
CA GLN A 44 -4.62 8.29 -11.44
C GLN A 44 -6.07 8.64 -11.75
N PHE A 45 -6.77 9.15 -10.75
CA PHE A 45 -8.13 9.65 -10.82
C PHE A 45 -8.13 11.15 -10.49
N PRO A 46 -8.40 12.00 -11.48
CA PRO A 46 -8.48 13.45 -11.30
C PRO A 46 -9.88 13.89 -10.89
N ARG A 47 -10.81 12.97 -10.60
CA ARG A 47 -12.20 13.23 -10.22
C ARG A 47 -12.71 12.12 -9.31
N GLU A 48 -13.55 12.49 -8.34
CA GLU A 48 -14.16 11.57 -7.37
C GLU A 48 -15.09 10.57 -8.03
N GLU A 49 -15.88 10.99 -9.02
CA GLU A 49 -16.90 10.15 -9.65
C GLU A 49 -16.26 8.99 -10.41
N ALA A 50 -15.15 9.27 -11.10
CA ALA A 50 -14.36 8.25 -11.78
C ALA A 50 -13.78 7.27 -10.76
N PHE A 51 -13.20 7.75 -9.67
CA PHE A 51 -12.66 6.89 -8.62
C PHE A 51 -13.76 6.00 -8.02
N ALA A 52 -14.90 6.57 -7.64
CA ALA A 52 -16.03 5.85 -7.08
C ALA A 52 -16.57 4.78 -8.03
N TYR A 53 -16.66 5.09 -9.33
CA TYR A 53 -17.03 4.11 -10.35
C TYR A 53 -16.08 2.93 -10.36
N TYR A 54 -14.76 3.16 -10.40
CA TYR A 54 -13.76 2.09 -10.43
C TYR A 54 -13.59 1.33 -9.12
N MET A 55 -14.10 1.87 -8.02
CA MET A 55 -14.18 1.20 -6.73
C MET A 55 -15.45 0.32 -6.61
N HIS A 56 -16.30 0.23 -7.63
CA HIS A 56 -17.48 -0.63 -7.58
C HIS A 56 -17.11 -2.12 -7.35
N PRO A 57 -17.87 -2.89 -6.53
CA PRO A 57 -17.53 -4.29 -6.21
C PRO A 57 -17.41 -5.24 -7.41
N GLN A 58 -18.08 -4.91 -8.52
CA GLN A 58 -18.03 -5.70 -9.75
C GLN A 58 -16.77 -5.47 -10.59
N LEU A 59 -15.95 -4.47 -10.24
CA LEU A 59 -14.72 -4.15 -10.95
C LEU A 59 -13.50 -4.68 -10.20
N PRO A 60 -12.36 -4.85 -10.90
CA PRO A 60 -11.11 -5.26 -10.29
C PRO A 60 -10.74 -4.37 -9.10
N THR A 61 -10.48 -5.02 -7.98
CA THR A 61 -10.10 -4.36 -6.73
C THR A 61 -8.61 -3.97 -6.79
N PRO A 62 -8.24 -2.70 -6.53
CA PRO A 62 -6.84 -2.31 -6.48
C PRO A 62 -6.14 -2.96 -5.27
N ASP A 63 -4.83 -3.17 -5.37
CA ASP A 63 -4.05 -3.67 -4.23
C ASP A 63 -3.89 -2.59 -3.15
N LEU A 64 -3.77 -1.32 -3.56
CA LEU A 64 -3.47 -0.18 -2.70
C LEU A 64 -4.23 1.07 -3.18
N ILE A 65 -4.45 2.01 -2.27
CA ILE A 65 -5.03 3.33 -2.58
C ILE A 65 -4.12 4.45 -2.02
N LEU A 66 -3.97 5.54 -2.75
CA LEU A 66 -3.31 6.77 -2.31
C LEU A 66 -4.27 7.96 -2.49
N ILE A 67 -4.60 8.62 -1.39
CA ILE A 67 -5.55 9.74 -1.39
C ILE A 67 -5.00 10.97 -0.68
N ARG A 68 -5.61 12.13 -0.97
CA ARG A 68 -5.52 13.29 -0.08
C ARG A 68 -6.47 13.14 1.11
N GLY A 69 -6.10 13.68 2.26
CA GLY A 69 -6.85 13.49 3.52
C GLY A 69 -8.30 13.94 3.56
N HIS A 70 -8.79 14.72 2.59
CA HIS A 70 -10.22 15.08 2.54
C HIS A 70 -11.09 14.02 1.84
N PHE A 71 -10.50 13.01 1.20
CA PHE A 71 -11.24 11.93 0.52
C PHE A 71 -11.39 10.66 1.37
N ILE A 72 -11.03 10.72 2.65
CA ILE A 72 -11.09 9.53 3.53
C ILE A 72 -12.52 9.00 3.62
N GLU A 73 -13.50 9.89 3.77
CA GLU A 73 -14.92 9.52 3.83
C GLU A 73 -15.40 8.85 2.54
N LEU A 74 -14.95 9.33 1.37
CA LEU A 74 -15.25 8.72 0.08
C LEU A 74 -14.68 7.29 0.00
N VAL A 75 -13.42 7.10 0.41
CA VAL A 75 -12.82 5.77 0.44
C VAL A 75 -13.60 4.85 1.37
N HIS A 76 -13.98 5.30 2.57
CA HIS A 76 -14.80 4.49 3.49
C HIS A 76 -16.17 4.14 2.92
N ALA A 77 -16.82 5.07 2.21
CA ALA A 77 -18.10 4.84 1.56
C ALA A 77 -18.00 3.80 0.43
N CYS A 78 -16.90 3.83 -0.33
CA CYS A 78 -16.63 2.93 -1.46
C CYS A 78 -16.04 1.58 -1.03
N ASP A 79 -15.26 1.54 0.06
CA ASP A 79 -14.49 0.39 0.52
C ASP A 79 -15.09 -0.24 1.79
N ARG A 80 -16.35 -0.63 1.69
CA ARG A 80 -17.14 -1.11 2.84
C ARG A 80 -16.58 -2.39 3.48
N GLU A 81 -16.22 -3.38 2.67
CA GLU A 81 -15.91 -4.74 3.15
C GLU A 81 -14.56 -5.28 2.68
N ARG A 82 -13.93 -4.66 1.67
CA ARG A 82 -12.68 -5.19 1.09
C ARG A 82 -11.44 -4.78 1.88
N HIS A 83 -11.54 -3.77 2.73
CA HIS A 83 -10.48 -3.28 3.60
C HIS A 83 -9.14 -3.08 2.86
N ILE A 84 -9.24 -2.41 1.72
CA ILE A 84 -8.12 -2.10 0.84
C ILE A 84 -7.19 -1.15 1.61
N PRO A 85 -5.88 -1.45 1.67
CA PRO A 85 -4.94 -0.60 2.35
C PRO A 85 -4.82 0.72 1.61
N TYR A 86 -4.87 1.82 2.35
CA TYR A 86 -4.70 3.14 1.77
C TYR A 86 -3.69 3.99 2.54
N VAL A 87 -2.99 4.84 1.81
CA VAL A 87 -2.07 5.86 2.34
C VAL A 87 -2.70 7.22 2.17
N VAL A 88 -2.60 8.05 3.19
CA VAL A 88 -3.16 9.40 3.19
C VAL A 88 -2.03 10.43 3.15
N VAL A 89 -2.09 11.32 2.16
CA VAL A 89 -1.26 12.54 2.10
C VAL A 89 -2.07 13.71 2.60
N SER A 90 -1.56 14.47 3.57
CA SER A 90 -2.25 15.66 4.04
C SER A 90 -1.33 16.73 4.61
N SER A 91 -1.77 17.98 4.51
CA SER A 91 -1.16 19.11 5.20
C SER A 91 -1.59 19.23 6.67
N LYS A 92 -2.49 18.37 7.17
CA LYS A 92 -2.80 18.32 8.61
C LYS A 92 -1.87 17.32 9.30
N LEU A 93 -1.49 17.63 10.54
CA LEU A 93 -0.64 16.77 11.38
C LEU A 93 -1.39 15.53 11.91
N LYS A 94 -2.73 15.53 11.90
CA LYS A 94 -3.56 14.40 12.36
C LYS A 94 -4.99 14.49 11.82
N TYR A 95 -5.60 13.33 11.57
CA TYR A 95 -7.06 13.17 11.41
C TYR A 95 -7.56 12.17 12.45
N GLY A 96 -8.10 12.67 13.56
CA GLY A 96 -8.74 11.85 14.59
C GLY A 96 -7.90 10.72 15.17
N THR A 97 -8.52 9.88 16.00
CA THR A 97 -7.96 8.65 16.54
C THR A 97 -8.32 7.47 15.64
N GLY A 98 -7.34 6.64 15.27
CA GLY A 98 -7.56 5.36 14.59
C GLY A 98 -7.40 5.33 13.06
N GLN A 99 -6.91 6.40 12.43
CA GLN A 99 -6.71 6.42 10.97
C GLN A 99 -5.27 6.06 10.57
N PRO A 100 -5.08 5.15 9.59
CA PRO A 100 -3.77 4.65 9.23
C PRO A 100 -3.01 5.66 8.36
N VAL A 101 -1.77 5.94 8.79
CA VAL A 101 -0.65 6.34 7.94
C VAL A 101 -0.80 7.68 7.21
N PHE A 102 -0.19 8.69 7.83
CA PHE A 102 -0.15 10.06 7.35
C PHE A 102 1.23 10.41 6.81
N ILE A 103 1.28 10.86 5.56
CA ILE A 103 2.45 11.59 5.04
C ILE A 103 2.09 13.05 5.08
N HIS A 104 2.79 13.76 5.97
CA HIS A 104 2.59 15.19 6.15
C HIS A 104 3.24 15.95 4.99
N ALA A 105 2.44 16.77 4.31
CA ALA A 105 2.88 17.61 3.19
C ALA A 105 2.46 19.06 3.47
N ASP A 106 3.36 19.82 4.10
CA ASP A 106 3.14 21.23 4.40
C ASP A 106 3.20 22.07 3.11
N LYS A 107 2.18 22.90 2.90
CA LYS A 107 2.05 23.93 1.84
C LYS A 107 2.57 23.57 0.42
N GLY A 108 1.91 22.60 -0.21
CA GLY A 108 1.96 22.45 -1.67
C GLY A 108 3.28 21.91 -2.21
N TYR A 109 3.22 21.28 -3.38
CA TYR A 109 4.34 20.55 -3.98
C TYR A 109 5.42 21.52 -4.50
N GLY A 110 6.28 22.02 -3.60
CA GLY A 110 7.52 22.72 -3.92
C GLY A 110 8.62 21.72 -4.30
N THR A 111 9.43 22.03 -5.31
CA THR A 111 10.26 21.06 -6.07
C THR A 111 11.13 20.12 -5.23
N GLN A 112 11.72 20.58 -4.11
CA GLN A 112 12.55 19.73 -3.25
C GLN A 112 11.74 18.91 -2.24
N GLU A 113 10.74 19.53 -1.59
CA GLU A 113 9.88 18.87 -0.59
C GLU A 113 9.00 17.79 -1.25
N THR A 114 8.64 17.99 -2.52
CA THR A 114 7.88 17.01 -3.31
C THR A 114 8.63 15.69 -3.49
N LEU A 115 9.96 15.73 -3.67
CA LEU A 115 10.75 14.51 -3.83
C LEU A 115 10.79 13.69 -2.54
N ALA A 116 10.93 14.35 -1.40
CA ALA A 116 10.87 13.70 -0.09
C ALA A 116 9.49 13.03 0.14
N ILE A 117 8.40 13.67 -0.29
CA ILE A 117 7.06 13.10 -0.22
C ILE A 117 6.95 11.82 -1.06
N TYR A 118 7.46 11.80 -2.29
CA TYR A 118 7.46 10.56 -3.09
C TYR A 118 8.22 9.43 -2.43
N HIS A 119 9.38 9.72 -1.82
CA HIS A 119 10.15 8.72 -1.10
C HIS A 119 9.42 8.20 0.14
N ALA A 120 8.81 9.08 0.93
CA ALA A 120 7.99 8.69 2.06
C ALA A 120 6.80 7.82 1.63
N ILE A 121 6.14 8.14 0.51
CA ILE A 121 5.06 7.31 -0.05
C ILE A 121 5.59 5.93 -0.43
N ALA A 122 6.71 5.87 -1.16
CA ALA A 122 7.28 4.61 -1.61
C ALA A 122 7.65 3.69 -0.42
N GLU A 123 8.32 4.23 0.60
CA GLU A 123 8.68 3.48 1.80
C GLU A 123 7.45 2.96 2.54
N LYS A 124 6.42 3.80 2.65
CA LYS A 124 5.22 3.44 3.37
C LYS A 124 4.36 2.41 2.64
N LEU A 125 4.25 2.52 1.31
CA LEU A 125 3.63 1.47 0.49
C LEU A 125 4.40 0.15 0.63
N LYS A 126 5.74 0.21 0.69
CA LYS A 126 6.58 -0.97 0.88
C LYS A 126 6.31 -1.65 2.21
N GLU A 127 6.25 -0.88 3.30
CA GLU A 127 5.93 -1.38 4.63
C GLU A 127 4.56 -2.08 4.67
N ILE A 128 3.54 -1.47 4.05
CA ILE A 128 2.18 -2.04 3.96
C ILE A 128 2.19 -3.36 3.16
N ILE A 129 2.91 -3.42 2.04
CA ILE A 129 3.01 -4.64 1.22
C ILE A 129 3.78 -5.73 1.96
N CYS A 130 4.90 -5.39 2.60
CA CYS A 130 5.75 -6.34 3.31
C CYS A 130 5.08 -6.90 4.57
N SER A 131 4.34 -6.09 5.33
CA SER A 131 3.60 -6.53 6.52
C SER A 131 2.44 -7.47 6.18
N ARG A 132 1.94 -7.43 4.94
CA ARG A 132 0.87 -8.31 4.43
C ARG A 132 1.40 -9.62 3.82
N ARG A 133 2.71 -9.82 3.71
CA ARG A 133 3.21 -11.14 3.32
C ARG A 133 2.91 -12.11 4.46
N PRO A 134 2.12 -13.18 4.23
CA PRO A 134 2.11 -14.28 5.19
C PRO A 134 3.56 -14.75 5.34
N ALA A 135 3.99 -15.01 6.58
CA ALA A 135 5.23 -15.73 6.82
C ALA A 135 5.24 -16.96 5.90
N PRO A 136 6.37 -17.34 5.28
CA PRO A 136 6.42 -18.60 4.55
C PRO A 136 5.93 -19.68 5.50
N SER A 137 4.78 -20.25 5.20
CA SER A 137 4.25 -21.42 5.87
C SER A 137 5.25 -22.53 5.61
N GLY A 138 6.21 -22.65 6.53
CA GLY A 138 7.09 -23.79 6.65
C GLY A 138 6.21 -24.99 6.94
N GLU A 139 6.22 -25.93 6.02
CA GLU A 139 5.66 -27.26 6.20
C GLU A 139 6.34 -27.98 7.38
N LEU A 140 5.52 -28.81 8.03
CA LEU A 140 5.85 -29.99 8.84
C LEU A 140 6.64 -29.79 10.15
N HIS A 141 5.95 -30.04 11.26
CA HIS A 141 6.33 -31.20 12.07
C HIS A 141 5.09 -31.95 12.55
N SER A 142 4.94 -33.16 12.01
CA SER A 142 4.22 -34.24 12.64
C SER A 142 4.77 -34.47 14.05
N SER A 143 3.88 -34.53 15.04
CA SER A 143 4.16 -35.16 16.34
C SER A 143 2.86 -35.90 16.67
N GLU A 144 2.79 -37.16 16.23
CA GLU A 144 2.93 -38.32 17.11
C GLU A 144 1.76 -38.43 18.09
N GLU A 145 0.83 -39.32 17.74
CA GLU A 145 -0.07 -39.96 18.70
C GLU A 145 0.73 -40.64 19.82
N PRO A 146 0.29 -40.54 21.08
CA PRO A 146 0.58 -41.54 22.08
C PRO A 146 -0.68 -42.33 22.43
N THR A 147 -0.73 -43.55 21.90
CA THR A 147 -1.35 -44.77 22.42
C THR A 147 -2.08 -44.64 23.76
N GLU A 148 -3.39 -44.81 23.70
CA GLU A 148 -4.32 -45.03 24.81
C GLU A 148 -3.87 -46.24 25.65
N ARG A 149 -3.45 -46.00 26.90
CA ARG A 149 -3.32 -47.03 27.93
C ARG A 149 -4.62 -47.11 28.71
N ALA A 150 -5.34 -48.22 28.57
CA ALA A 150 -6.29 -48.69 29.58
C ALA A 150 -5.55 -48.85 30.92
N PRO A 151 -6.21 -48.54 32.06
CA PRO A 151 -6.88 -49.64 32.77
C PRO A 151 -8.16 -49.23 33.52
N CYS A 152 -9.12 -50.16 33.58
CA CYS A 152 -9.78 -50.67 34.80
C CYS A 152 -10.60 -51.91 34.42
#